data_AF-A0A7W1BKV4-F1
#
_entry.id   AF-A0A7W1BKV4-F1
#
_cell.length_a   1.000
_cell.length_b   1.000
_cell.length_c   1.000
_cell.angle_alpha   90.00
_cell.angle_beta   90.00
_cell.angle_gamma   90.00
#
_symmetry.space_group_name_H-M   'P 1'
#
loop_
_entity.id
_entity.type
_entity.pdbx_description
1 polymer ?
#
loop_
_entity_poly.entity_id
_entity_poly.type
_entity_poly.pdbx_seq_one_letter_code
_entity_poly.pdbx_strand_id
1 'polypeptide(L)' 'KGSYTVKAGDSLSKIATREYGDGAKWKQIYEANKHIIKDPDLIYPGQELTIPSDG' A
#
# COMPACT_ATOMS: atom_id res chain seq x y z
N LYS A 1 -1.62 3.01 -12.69
CA LYS A 1 -2.61 2.48 -11.74
C LYS A 1 -2.57 0.96 -11.78
N GLY A 2 -2.25 0.33 -10.65
CA GLY A 2 -2.28 -1.12 -10.49
C GLY A 2 -3.01 -1.48 -9.20
N SER A 3 -3.15 -2.77 -8.93
CA SER A 3 -3.51 -3.30 -7.62
C SER A 3 -2.40 -4.20 -7.10
N TYR A 4 -2.30 -4.30 -5.78
CA TYR A 4 -1.34 -5.17 -5.10
C TYR A 4 -2.05 -5.97 -4.03
N THR A 5 -1.91 -7.29 -4.06
CA THR A 5 -2.39 -8.17 -2.99
C THR A 5 -1.32 -8.28 -1.90
N VAL A 6 -1.66 -7.83 -0.69
CA VAL A 6 -0.80 -7.88 0.50
C VAL A 6 -0.38 -9.32 0.78
N LYS A 7 0.90 -9.51 1.09
CA LYS A 7 1.48 -10.80 1.47
C LYS A 7 1.88 -10.79 2.94
N ALA A 8 2.07 -11.98 3.51
CA ALA A 8 2.56 -12.11 4.88
C ALA A 8 3.92 -11.42 5.04
N GLY A 9 4.03 -10.52 6.02
CA GLY A 9 5.24 -9.73 6.30
C GLY A 9 5.37 -8.42 5.51
N ASP A 10 4.38 -8.07 4.69
CA ASP A 10 4.33 -6.77 4.02
C ASP A 10 3.98 -5.64 4.99
N SER A 11 4.43 -4.44 4.63
CA SER A 11 4.02 -3.17 5.22
C SER A 11 3.76 -2.18 4.09
N LEU A 12 2.98 -1.12 4.34
CA LEU A 12 2.73 -0.09 3.31
C LEU A 12 4.04 0.54 2.80
N SER A 13 5.04 0.70 3.66
CA SER A 13 6.37 1.18 3.27
C SER A 13 7.13 0.22 2.36
N LYS A 14 7.11 -1.09 2.64
CA LYS A 14 7.74 -2.09 1.76
C LYS A 14 7.07 -2.14 0.39
N ILE A 15 5.73 -2.08 0.38
CA ILE A 15 4.95 -2.03 -0.86
C ILE A 15 5.30 -0.75 -1.63
N ALA A 16 5.36 0.41 -0.96
CA ALA A 16 5.76 1.66 -1.59
C ALA A 16 7.19 1.65 -2.14
N THR A 17 8.16 1.08 -1.42
CA THR A 17 9.52 0.90 -1.94
C THR A 17 9.54 0.01 -3.18
N ARG A 18 8.72 -1.04 -3.21
CA ARG A 18 8.63 -1.95 -4.37
C ARG A 18 8.01 -1.28 -5.58
N GLU A 19 6.90 -0.57 -5.39
CA GLU A 19 6.09 -0.03 -6.49
C GLU A 19 6.58 1.35 -6.96
N TYR A 20 7.17 2.15 -6.07
CA TYR A 20 7.62 3.52 -6.35
C TYR A 20 9.13 3.73 -6.19
N GLY A 21 9.88 2.74 -5.70
CA GLY A 21 11.29 2.92 -5.34
C GLY A 21 11.51 3.72 -4.05
N ASP A 22 10.45 4.23 -3.41
CA ASP A 22 10.51 5.08 -2.22
C ASP A 22 9.50 4.64 -1.17
N GLY A 23 10.01 4.18 -0.04
CA GLY A 23 9.17 3.75 1.10
C GLY A 23 8.38 4.88 1.74
N ALA A 24 8.82 6.14 1.59
CA ALA A 24 8.11 7.32 2.11
C ALA A 24 6.77 7.57 1.41
N LYS A 25 6.57 7.00 0.21
CA LYS A 25 5.32 7.11 -0.57
C LYS A 25 4.19 6.20 -0.08
N TRP A 26 4.39 5.48 1.02
CA TRP A 26 3.36 4.66 1.67
C TRP A 26 2.06 5.45 1.94
N LYS A 27 2.16 6.75 2.21
CA LYS A 27 1.00 7.62 2.45
C LYS A 27 0.07 7.66 1.23
N GLN A 28 0.60 7.65 0.01
CA GLN A 28 -0.22 7.65 -1.20
C GLN A 28 -1.05 6.37 -1.31
N ILE A 29 -0.46 5.22 -0.96
CA ILE A 29 -1.17 3.94 -0.89
C ILE A 29 -2.24 4.01 0.18
N TYR A 30 -1.91 4.52 1.37
CA TYR A 30 -2.89 4.67 2.44
C TYR A 30 -4.07 5.55 2.02
N GLU A 31 -3.83 6.75 1.49
CA GLU A 31 -4.87 7.68 1.04
C GLU A 31 -5.81 7.04 0.01
N ALA A 32 -5.26 6.31 -0.98
CA ALA A 32 -6.05 5.61 -1.99
C ALA A 32 -6.92 4.48 -1.40
N ASN A 33 -6.53 3.93 -0.24
CA ASN A 33 -7.16 2.77 0.39
C ASN A 33 -7.79 3.06 1.75
N LYS A 34 -7.95 4.33 2.15
CA LYS A 34 -8.58 4.74 3.43
C LYS A 34 -9.98 4.15 3.67
N HIS A 35 -10.67 3.79 2.60
CA HIS A 35 -11.99 3.16 2.66
C HIS A 35 -11.93 1.70 3.18
N ILE A 36 -10.78 1.04 3.10
CA ILE A 36 -10.56 -0.34 3.59
C ILE A 36 -9.51 -0.43 4.70
N ILE A 37 -8.50 0.45 4.69
CA ILE A 37 -7.46 0.52 5.72
C ILE A 37 -7.93 1.51 6.79
N LYS A 38 -8.38 0.98 7.93
CA LYS A 38 -8.80 1.79 9.09
C LYS A 38 -7.61 2.29 9.91
N ASP A 39 -6.54 1.51 9.94
CA ASP A 39 -5.30 1.81 10.64
C ASP A 39 -4.15 1.58 9.65
N PRO A 40 -3.33 2.60 9.31
CA PRO A 40 -2.24 2.49 8.35
C PRO A 40 -1.17 1.47 8.76
N ASP A 41 -1.05 1.15 10.05
CA ASP A 41 -0.09 0.16 10.55
C ASP A 41 -0.64 -1.28 10.48
N LEU A 42 -1.93 -1.46 10.17
CA LEU A 42 -2.60 -2.75 10.09
C LEU A 42 -3.09 -3.05 8.66
N ILE A 43 -2.25 -3.81 7.94
CA ILE A 43 -2.65 -4.48 6.69
C ILE A 43 -2.55 -6.01 6.87
N TYR A 44 -3.41 -6.73 6.15
CA TYR A 44 -3.57 -8.17 6.28
C TYR A 44 -3.30 -8.89 4.96
N PRO A 45 -2.64 -10.05 4.98
CA PRO A 45 -2.45 -10.85 3.78
C PRO A 45 -3.77 -11.13 3.05
N GLY A 46 -3.76 -11.01 1.73
CA GLY A 46 -4.95 -11.16 0.88
C GLY A 46 -5.75 -9.87 0.66
N GLN A 47 -5.47 -8.78 1.38
CA GLN A 47 -6.07 -7.48 1.05
C GLN A 47 -5.57 -7.00 -0.31
N GLU A 48 -6.49 -6.55 -1.16
CA GLU A 48 -6.16 -5.91 -2.42
C GLU A 48 -6.10 -4.39 -2.22
N LEU A 49 -4.92 -3.81 -2.44
CA LEU A 49 -4.68 -2.38 -2.32
C LEU A 49 -4.60 -1.76 -3.71
N THR A 50 -5.26 -0.62 -3.89
CA THR A 50 -5.07 0.24 -5.04
C THR A 50 -3.69 0.89 -4.97
N ILE A 51 -2.90 0.73 -6.02
CA ILE A 51 -1.60 1.38 -6.18
C ILE A 51 -1.78 2.57 -7.16
N PRO A 52 -1.92 3.81 -6.64
CA PRO A 52 -2.00 4.99 -7.50
C PRO A 52 -0.72 5.15 -8.31
N SER A 53 -0.80 5.79 -9.49
CA SER A 53 0.40 6.17 -10.23
C SER A 53 1.16 7.24 -9.44
N ASP A 54 2.48 7.13 -9.42
CA ASP A 54 3.35 8.21 -8.97
C ASP A 54 3.21 9.37 -9.97
N GLY A 55 2.80 10.54 -9.48
CA GLY A 55 2.55 11.73 -10.30
C GLY A 55 3.84 12.40 -10.75
#